data_AF-A0A0A0LXG3-F1
#
_entry.id   AF-A0A0A0LXG3-F1
#
_cell.length_a   1.000
_cell.length_b   1.000
_cell.length_c   1.000
_cell.angle_alpha   90.00
_cell.angle_beta   90.00
_cell.angle_gamma   90.00
#
_symmetry.space_group_name_H-M   'P 1'
#
loop_
_entity.id
_entity.type
_entity.pdbx_description
1 polymer ?
#
loop_
_entity_poly.entity_id
_entity_poly.type
_entity_poly.pdbx_seq_one_letter_code
_entity_poly.pdbx_strand_id
1 'polypeptide(L)'
;MGSSRLCFSLSFNSPPFSTNCSSKNRSKRAFFPISSISYQKFVQFALDETKLHTHLFPSPLQEKHNSMLSLDQKSKLEMLSFHAPKIRLLRSLNIESETVQVLDFAAFPEPEFDIPIFCANIFTAANSSIVVLDLNPLHDVISQRYYREKYYKSLLHLGTKYAELLPWGGKLTSESLKFFSPIVIWSKFSSTESKYDILFSAFMDYYKAWLELMNNTGEETIPPQLMVNREAQHRYLSWRAEKDPGHHLLRKLIGETLAKDVVRNFLFHGVDELGSKKFLDYFPEYCCEDGTINTKRSMAGKSYEHRPWDERGEFIGDTIKT
;
A
#
# COMPACT_ATOMS: atom_id res chain seq x y z
N MET A 1 -46.20 -23.30 -60.97
CA MET A 1 -44.82 -22.76 -60.97
C MET A 1 -44.09 -23.51 -59.85
N GLY A 2 -43.52 -24.71 -60.05
CA GLY A 2 -42.33 -25.03 -60.86
C GLY A 2 -41.10 -24.53 -60.10
N SER A 3 -40.11 -25.29 -59.64
CA SER A 3 -39.59 -26.64 -59.92
C SER A 3 -38.66 -27.01 -58.72
N SER A 4 -38.79 -28.15 -58.03
CA SER A 4 -38.24 -29.49 -58.33
C SER A 4 -36.80 -29.78 -57.85
N ARG A 5 -36.72 -30.73 -56.89
CA ARG A 5 -35.80 -31.90 -56.74
C ARG A 5 -34.29 -31.62 -56.53
N LEU A 6 -33.61 -32.27 -55.58
CA LEU A 6 -33.35 -33.71 -55.57
C LEU A 6 -33.15 -34.29 -54.15
N CYS A 7 -33.67 -35.50 -53.98
CA CYS A 7 -33.45 -36.42 -52.88
C CYS A 7 -32.46 -37.49 -53.37
N PHE A 8 -31.58 -38.02 -52.50
CA PHE A 8 -31.30 -39.47 -52.40
C PHE A 8 -30.49 -39.77 -51.13
N SER A 9 -31.01 -40.74 -50.39
CA SER A 9 -30.47 -41.42 -49.21
C SER A 9 -29.30 -42.36 -49.55
N LEU A 10 -28.48 -42.72 -48.56
CA LEU A 10 -28.03 -44.10 -48.30
C LEU A 10 -27.38 -44.21 -46.91
N SER A 11 -27.75 -45.26 -46.17
CA SER A 11 -27.29 -45.63 -44.83
C SER A 11 -26.14 -46.64 -44.91
N PHE A 12 -25.17 -46.62 -43.98
CA PHE A 12 -24.37 -47.79 -43.60
C PHE A 12 -23.88 -47.72 -42.13
N ASN A 13 -23.88 -48.89 -41.49
CA ASN A 13 -23.58 -49.18 -40.08
C ASN A 13 -22.06 -49.28 -39.76
N SER A 14 -21.64 -48.74 -38.59
CA SER A 14 -20.65 -49.19 -37.54
C SER A 14 -19.24 -49.72 -37.90
N PRO A 15 -18.21 -49.84 -36.98
CA PRO A 15 -18.10 -49.56 -35.53
C PRO A 15 -16.74 -48.83 -35.15
N PRO A 16 -16.16 -48.89 -33.91
CA PRO A 16 -15.49 -47.75 -33.27
C PRO A 16 -13.97 -47.64 -33.55
N PHE A 17 -13.42 -46.43 -33.50
CA PHE A 17 -11.99 -46.23 -33.30
C PHE A 17 -11.74 -45.26 -32.16
N SER A 18 -11.14 -45.79 -31.09
CA SER A 18 -10.49 -45.01 -30.07
C SER A 18 -9.25 -44.34 -30.65
N THR A 19 -9.14 -43.03 -30.51
CA THR A 19 -7.85 -42.38 -30.37
C THR A 19 -7.95 -41.33 -29.27
N ASN A 20 -7.39 -41.70 -28.13
CA ASN A 20 -6.96 -40.77 -27.10
C ASN A 20 -6.12 -39.65 -27.74
N CYS A 21 -6.56 -38.41 -27.59
CA CYS A 21 -5.66 -37.27 -27.55
C CYS A 21 -6.36 -36.09 -26.86
N SER A 22 -6.74 -36.27 -25.58
CA SER A 22 -7.00 -35.13 -24.72
C SER A 22 -5.65 -34.53 -24.29
N SER A 23 -5.14 -33.57 -25.06
CA SER A 23 -4.03 -32.72 -24.63
C SER A 23 -4.48 -31.93 -23.41
N LYS A 24 -4.17 -32.44 -22.23
CA LYS A 24 -4.16 -31.64 -21.00
C LYS A 24 -3.03 -30.62 -21.16
N ASN A 25 -3.34 -29.48 -21.78
CA ASN A 25 -2.54 -28.27 -21.64
C ASN A 25 -2.68 -27.79 -20.19
N ARG A 26 -1.95 -28.45 -19.28
CA ARG A 26 -1.51 -27.81 -18.05
C ARG A 26 -0.60 -26.67 -18.49
N SER A 27 -1.15 -25.48 -18.57
CA SER A 27 -0.39 -24.23 -18.58
C SER A 27 0.65 -24.34 -17.46
N LYS A 28 1.91 -24.60 -17.83
CA LYS A 28 3.03 -24.49 -16.92
C LYS A 28 3.09 -23.01 -16.58
N ARG A 29 2.57 -22.62 -15.41
CA ARG A 29 2.78 -21.26 -14.87
C ARG A 29 4.28 -21.01 -14.91
N ALA A 30 4.71 -20.11 -15.80
CA ALA A 30 6.10 -19.67 -15.84
C ALA A 30 6.44 -19.11 -14.46
N PHE A 31 7.51 -19.64 -13.87
CA PHE A 31 8.05 -19.17 -12.61
C PHE A 31 8.58 -17.75 -12.83
N PHE A 32 8.07 -16.77 -12.08
CA PHE A 32 8.53 -15.39 -12.15
C PHE A 32 9.60 -15.19 -11.07
N PRO A 33 10.91 -15.23 -11.42
CA PRO A 33 11.95 -15.20 -10.42
C PRO A 33 11.99 -13.83 -9.74
N ILE A 34 12.33 -13.81 -8.45
CA ILE A 34 12.42 -12.58 -7.66
C ILE A 34 13.40 -11.57 -8.28
N SER A 35 14.46 -12.05 -8.94
CA SER A 35 15.41 -11.21 -9.67
C SER A 35 14.80 -10.43 -10.83
N SER A 36 13.60 -10.78 -11.30
CA SER A 36 12.85 -10.02 -12.31
C SER A 36 11.96 -8.93 -11.72
N ILE A 37 11.86 -8.83 -10.39
CA ILE A 37 11.12 -7.78 -9.69
C ILE A 37 12.11 -6.70 -9.27
N SER A 38 11.86 -5.46 -9.68
CA SER A 38 12.52 -4.29 -9.11
C SER A 38 11.51 -3.17 -8.90
N TYR A 39 11.40 -2.70 -7.67
CA TYR A 39 10.51 -1.60 -7.34
C TYR A 39 11.12 -0.23 -7.64
N GLN A 40 12.37 -0.17 -8.12
CA GLN A 40 12.99 1.08 -8.55
C GLN A 40 12.19 1.78 -9.65
N LYS A 41 11.54 1.02 -10.55
CA LYS A 41 10.65 1.61 -11.59
C LYS A 41 9.44 2.34 -11.00
N PHE A 42 8.94 1.91 -9.84
CA PHE A 42 7.82 2.57 -9.14
C PHE A 42 8.28 3.92 -8.61
N VAL A 43 9.46 3.94 -7.97
CA VAL A 43 10.07 5.16 -7.45
C VAL A 43 10.37 6.14 -8.58
N GLN A 44 10.99 5.68 -9.68
CA GLN A 44 11.33 6.53 -10.81
C GLN A 44 10.09 7.17 -11.43
N PHE A 45 9.05 6.37 -11.69
CA PHE A 45 7.77 6.89 -12.17
C PHE A 45 7.20 7.96 -11.24
N ALA A 46 7.15 7.70 -9.92
CA ALA A 46 6.60 8.66 -8.97
C ALA A 46 7.40 9.97 -8.96
N LEU A 47 8.74 9.91 -8.98
CA LEU A 47 9.58 11.11 -9.02
C LEU A 47 9.39 11.90 -10.31
N ASP A 48 9.30 11.22 -11.45
CA ASP A 48 9.12 11.89 -12.75
C ASP A 48 7.72 12.50 -12.87
N GLU A 49 6.67 11.78 -12.46
CA GLU A 49 5.31 12.31 -12.46
C GLU A 49 5.20 13.52 -11.51
N THR A 50 5.81 13.45 -10.31
CA THR A 50 5.77 14.57 -9.34
C THR A 50 6.40 15.84 -9.92
N LYS A 51 7.49 15.72 -10.67
CA LYS A 51 8.18 16.86 -11.32
C LYS A 51 7.31 17.57 -12.37
N LEU A 52 6.28 16.91 -12.90
CA LEU A 52 5.30 17.54 -13.79
C LEU A 52 4.32 18.45 -13.05
N HIS A 53 4.13 18.23 -11.73
CA HIS A 53 3.18 18.97 -10.90
C HIS A 53 3.85 19.98 -9.98
N THR A 54 5.08 19.73 -9.53
CA THR A 54 5.81 20.61 -8.62
C THR A 54 7.32 20.40 -8.68
N HIS A 55 8.10 21.33 -8.14
CA HIS A 55 9.55 21.17 -8.06
C HIS A 55 9.93 20.36 -6.81
N LEU A 56 10.67 19.26 -7.00
CA LEU A 56 11.23 18.44 -5.93
C LEU A 56 12.62 18.93 -5.54
N PHE A 57 12.80 19.20 -4.25
CA PHE A 57 14.10 19.54 -3.65
C PHE A 57 14.62 18.34 -2.84
N PRO A 58 15.92 18.02 -2.87
CA PRO A 58 16.49 16.99 -2.00
C PRO A 58 16.24 17.33 -0.53
N SER A 59 15.78 16.35 0.26
CA SER A 59 15.63 16.53 1.70
C SER A 59 17.01 16.53 2.39
N PRO A 60 17.20 17.29 3.48
CA PRO A 60 18.39 17.17 4.33
C PRO A 60 18.64 15.74 4.84
N LEU A 61 17.58 14.93 4.95
CA LEU A 61 17.69 13.51 5.33
C LEU A 61 18.55 12.71 4.35
N GLN A 62 18.65 13.12 3.09
CA GLN A 62 19.40 12.41 2.06
C GLN A 62 20.90 12.30 2.38
N GLU A 63 21.46 13.25 3.14
CA GLU A 63 22.86 13.25 3.56
C GLU A 63 23.17 12.07 4.50
N LYS A 64 22.24 11.79 5.43
CA LYS A 64 22.39 10.73 6.44
C LYS A 64 21.80 9.40 5.96
N HIS A 65 20.70 9.42 5.22
CA HIS A 65 19.94 8.26 4.77
C HIS A 65 19.98 8.17 3.24
N ASN A 66 20.95 7.42 2.71
CA ASN A 66 21.12 7.22 1.27
C ASN A 66 21.12 5.73 0.87
N SER A 67 22.17 4.98 1.14
CA SER A 67 22.28 3.58 0.77
C SER A 67 23.14 2.84 1.79
N MET A 68 22.82 1.59 2.03
CA MET A 68 23.61 0.72 2.90
C MET A 68 23.44 -0.74 2.50
N LEU A 69 24.42 -1.55 2.89
CA LEU A 69 24.33 -3.00 2.81
C LEU A 69 23.80 -3.56 4.12
N SER A 70 23.13 -4.71 4.06
CA SER A 70 22.82 -5.51 5.25
C SER A 70 24.08 -6.01 5.96
N LEU A 71 23.94 -6.44 7.21
CA LEU A 71 25.01 -6.99 8.03
C LEU A 71 25.75 -8.17 7.37
N ASP A 72 25.02 -8.99 6.60
CA ASP A 72 25.57 -10.12 5.85
C ASP A 72 26.03 -9.75 4.43
N GLN A 73 25.89 -8.48 4.04
CA GLN A 73 26.21 -7.91 2.72
C GLN A 73 25.45 -8.54 1.55
N LYS A 74 24.32 -9.22 1.81
CA LYS A 74 23.50 -9.88 0.77
C LYS A 74 22.27 -9.08 0.34
N SER A 75 21.96 -7.99 1.02
CA SER A 75 20.84 -7.11 0.72
C SER A 75 21.32 -5.68 0.59
N LYS A 76 20.81 -4.97 -0.41
CA LYS A 76 21.01 -3.54 -0.58
C LYS A 76 19.77 -2.80 -0.12
N LEU A 77 19.95 -1.80 0.74
CA LEU A 77 18.91 -0.85 1.12
C LEU A 77 19.22 0.48 0.45
N GLU A 78 18.25 1.03 -0.28
CA GLU A 78 18.34 2.34 -0.93
C GLU A 78 17.23 3.25 -0.43
N MET A 79 17.60 4.47 -0.06
CA MET A 79 16.77 5.47 0.56
C MET A 79 16.87 6.77 -0.23
N LEU A 80 15.72 7.27 -0.68
CA LEU A 80 15.60 8.57 -1.33
C LEU A 80 14.62 9.44 -0.55
N SER A 81 14.92 10.73 -0.45
CA SER A 81 14.09 11.70 0.26
C SER A 81 14.11 13.07 -0.40
N PHE A 82 12.92 13.64 -0.55
CA PHE A 82 12.67 14.94 -1.17
C PHE A 82 11.60 15.70 -0.40
N HIS A 83 11.51 17.00 -0.65
CA HIS A 83 10.39 17.84 -0.23
C HIS A 83 9.94 18.75 -1.37
N ALA A 84 8.76 19.33 -1.25
CA ALA A 84 8.18 20.29 -2.19
C ALA A 84 7.22 21.24 -1.44
N PRO A 85 6.74 22.35 -2.04
CA PRO A 85 5.91 23.33 -1.33
C PRO A 85 4.69 22.79 -0.58
N LYS A 86 4.05 21.70 -1.08
CA LYS A 86 2.92 21.03 -0.40
C LYS A 86 3.29 19.67 0.23
N ILE A 87 4.54 19.25 0.09
CA ILE A 87 5.02 17.92 0.47
C ILE A 87 6.15 18.09 1.49
N ARG A 88 5.83 17.86 2.76
CA ARG A 88 6.80 17.88 3.85
C ARG A 88 7.92 16.86 3.64
N LEU A 89 7.55 15.65 3.22
CA LEU A 89 8.51 14.59 2.94
C LEU A 89 7.95 13.56 1.95
N LEU A 90 8.57 13.47 0.79
CA LEU A 90 8.45 12.36 -0.15
C LEU A 90 9.64 11.42 0.06
N ARG A 91 9.41 10.17 0.42
CA ARG A 91 10.51 9.23 0.69
C ARG A 91 10.25 7.82 0.20
N SER A 92 11.32 7.15 -0.21
CA SER A 92 11.31 5.74 -0.57
C SER A 92 12.40 4.97 0.17
N LEU A 93 12.08 3.77 0.63
CA LEU A 93 13.03 2.74 1.01
C LEU A 93 12.82 1.53 0.08
N ASN A 94 13.83 1.20 -0.71
CA ASN A 94 13.93 -0.04 -1.47
C ASN A 94 14.86 -1.01 -0.75
N ILE A 95 14.46 -2.26 -0.64
CA ILE A 95 15.34 -3.35 -0.18
C ILE A 95 15.37 -4.41 -1.25
N GLU A 96 16.55 -4.66 -1.80
CA GLU A 96 16.76 -5.67 -2.83
C GLU A 96 17.71 -6.76 -2.33
N SER A 97 17.31 -8.02 -2.50
CA SER A 97 18.12 -9.21 -2.23
C SER A 97 17.69 -10.35 -3.15
N GLU A 98 18.43 -11.46 -3.12
CA GLU A 98 18.05 -12.67 -3.89
C GLU A 98 16.69 -13.27 -3.48
N THR A 99 16.24 -13.02 -2.25
CA THR A 99 15.08 -13.70 -1.65
C THR A 99 13.90 -12.80 -1.31
N VAL A 100 14.16 -11.49 -1.20
CA VAL A 100 13.20 -10.49 -0.76
C VAL A 100 13.37 -9.21 -1.56
N GLN A 101 12.24 -8.62 -1.95
CA GLN A 101 12.11 -7.30 -2.57
C GLN A 101 11.12 -6.48 -1.76
N VAL A 102 11.49 -5.26 -1.35
CA VAL A 102 10.62 -4.37 -0.56
C VAL A 102 10.60 -2.98 -1.18
N LEU A 103 9.40 -2.39 -1.22
CA LEU A 103 9.19 -0.95 -1.39
C LEU A 103 8.40 -0.42 -0.20
N ASP A 104 8.93 0.57 0.49
CA ASP A 104 8.17 1.48 1.34
C ASP A 104 8.26 2.88 0.73
N PHE A 105 7.16 3.38 0.16
CA PHE A 105 7.06 4.68 -0.47
C PHE A 105 5.90 5.47 0.13
N ALA A 106 6.13 6.74 0.46
CA ALA A 106 5.08 7.60 0.97
C ALA A 106 5.35 9.07 0.69
N ALA A 107 4.27 9.83 0.64
CA ALA A 107 4.29 11.28 0.57
C ALA A 107 3.51 11.83 1.76
N PHE A 108 4.22 12.53 2.65
CA PHE A 108 3.65 13.23 3.78
C PHE A 108 3.40 14.69 3.40
N PRO A 109 2.16 15.19 3.49
CA PRO A 109 1.88 16.59 3.17
C PRO A 109 2.38 17.54 4.26
N GLU A 110 2.55 18.81 3.90
CA GLU A 110 2.65 19.87 4.91
C GLU A 110 1.32 19.99 5.69
N PRO A 111 1.32 20.32 6.99
CA PRO A 111 0.09 20.41 7.81
C PRO A 111 -0.97 21.39 7.29
N GLU A 112 -0.56 22.36 6.48
CA GLU A 112 -1.40 23.33 5.79
C GLU A 112 -2.24 22.70 4.67
N PHE A 113 -1.91 21.49 4.23
CA PHE A 113 -2.68 20.76 3.22
C PHE A 113 -3.20 19.45 3.83
N ASP A 114 -4.50 19.38 4.10
CA ASP A 114 -5.15 18.22 4.74
C ASP A 114 -5.33 17.01 3.81
N ILE A 115 -4.52 16.89 2.75
CA ILE A 115 -4.57 15.78 1.81
C ILE A 115 -4.22 14.45 2.48
N PRO A 116 -4.75 13.32 1.97
CA PRO A 116 -4.34 11.99 2.42
C PRO A 116 -2.82 11.78 2.32
N ILE A 117 -2.28 10.88 3.14
CA ILE A 117 -0.90 10.40 3.04
C ILE A 117 -0.85 9.33 1.95
N PHE A 118 -0.10 9.54 0.88
CA PHE A 118 0.14 8.47 -0.08
C PHE A 118 1.00 7.39 0.57
N CYS A 119 0.61 6.11 0.45
CA CYS A 119 1.31 5.00 1.08
C CYS A 119 1.36 3.79 0.15
N ALA A 120 2.57 3.30 -0.15
CA ALA A 120 2.80 2.04 -0.84
C ALA A 120 3.83 1.22 -0.05
N ASN A 121 3.35 0.18 0.62
CA ASN A 121 4.14 -0.82 1.31
C ASN A 121 3.99 -2.16 0.60
N ILE A 122 5.02 -2.55 -0.15
CA ILE A 122 5.04 -3.78 -0.94
C ILE A 122 6.18 -4.64 -0.43
N PHE A 123 5.84 -5.86 -0.04
CA PHE A 123 6.81 -6.88 0.35
C PHE A 123 6.61 -8.10 -0.55
N THR A 124 7.66 -8.52 -1.23
CA THR A 124 7.66 -9.75 -2.03
C THR A 124 8.78 -10.67 -1.57
N ALA A 125 8.42 -11.92 -1.27
CA ALA A 125 9.37 -12.96 -0.89
C ALA A 125 8.91 -14.33 -1.41
N ALA A 126 9.89 -15.15 -1.80
CA ALA A 126 9.68 -16.40 -2.52
C ALA A 126 8.73 -16.20 -3.72
N ASN A 127 7.50 -16.72 -3.61
CA ASN A 127 6.48 -16.63 -4.66
C ASN A 127 5.23 -15.88 -4.19
N SER A 128 5.37 -15.01 -3.18
CA SER A 128 4.24 -14.29 -2.58
C SER A 128 4.53 -12.81 -2.40
N SER A 129 3.53 -12.00 -2.70
CA SER A 129 3.53 -10.56 -2.46
C SER A 129 2.47 -10.19 -1.43
N ILE A 130 2.82 -9.32 -0.51
CA ILE A 130 1.94 -8.67 0.47
C ILE A 130 1.98 -7.18 0.16
N VAL A 131 0.82 -6.60 -0.13
CA VAL A 131 0.70 -5.22 -0.61
C VAL A 131 -0.27 -4.46 0.29
N VAL A 132 0.14 -3.27 0.69
CA VAL A 132 -0.73 -2.17 1.12
C VAL A 132 -0.43 -1.00 0.19
N LEU A 133 -1.40 -0.62 -0.64
CA LEU A 133 -1.36 0.60 -1.47
C LEU A 133 -2.61 1.42 -1.16
N ASP A 134 -2.43 2.66 -0.75
CA ASP A 134 -3.53 3.50 -0.29
C ASP A 134 -3.20 4.99 -0.37
N LEU A 135 -4.26 5.80 -0.32
CA LEU A 135 -4.22 7.19 0.09
C LEU A 135 -4.74 7.21 1.52
N ASN A 136 -3.88 6.94 2.51
CA ASN A 136 -4.28 6.84 3.91
C ASN A 136 -4.89 8.17 4.37
N PRO A 137 -6.10 8.18 4.93
CA PRO A 137 -6.75 9.42 5.31
C PRO A 137 -6.02 10.09 6.46
N LEU A 138 -5.90 11.42 6.40
CA LEU A 138 -5.37 12.19 7.52
C LEU A 138 -6.36 12.14 8.69
N HIS A 139 -7.65 12.29 8.40
CA HIS A 139 -8.74 12.30 9.38
C HIS A 139 -9.62 11.05 9.28
N ASP A 140 -10.17 10.60 10.40
CA ASP A 140 -10.95 9.35 10.47
C ASP A 140 -12.14 9.34 9.50
N VAL A 141 -12.09 8.48 8.48
CA VAL A 141 -13.13 8.36 7.45
C VAL A 141 -14.35 7.53 7.88
N ILE A 142 -14.28 6.83 9.01
CA ILE A 142 -15.43 6.07 9.54
C ILE A 142 -16.38 7.03 10.26
N SER A 143 -15.85 7.92 11.09
CA SER A 143 -16.65 8.89 11.86
C SER A 143 -16.78 10.26 11.19
N GLN A 144 -15.78 10.73 10.41
CA GLN A 144 -15.79 12.03 9.76
C GLN A 144 -16.20 11.94 8.29
N ARG A 145 -17.53 11.84 8.07
CA ARG A 145 -18.12 11.74 6.74
C ARG A 145 -17.71 12.86 5.78
N TYR A 146 -17.55 14.09 6.25
CA TYR A 146 -17.14 15.23 5.41
C TYR A 146 -15.76 15.00 4.78
N TYR A 147 -14.76 14.58 5.57
CA TYR A 147 -13.41 14.31 5.05
C TYR A 147 -13.43 13.15 4.04
N ARG A 148 -14.21 12.09 4.35
CA ARG A 148 -14.39 10.96 3.43
C ARG A 148 -15.00 11.41 2.09
N GLU A 149 -16.05 12.21 2.13
CA GLU A 149 -16.71 12.71 0.92
C GLU A 149 -15.80 13.66 0.12
N LYS A 150 -15.05 14.54 0.80
CA LYS A 150 -14.10 15.48 0.18
C LYS A 150 -13.04 14.76 -0.66
N TYR A 151 -12.46 13.67 -0.14
CA TYR A 151 -11.29 13.05 -0.76
C TYR A 151 -11.53 11.73 -1.49
N TYR A 152 -12.55 10.95 -1.12
CA TYR A 152 -12.70 9.57 -1.62
C TYR A 152 -13.91 9.36 -2.50
N LYS A 153 -14.92 10.25 -2.45
CA LYS A 153 -16.15 10.08 -3.24
C LYS A 153 -15.88 9.93 -4.74
N SER A 154 -15.00 10.76 -5.29
CA SER A 154 -14.60 10.69 -6.70
C SER A 154 -13.68 9.51 -6.99
N LEU A 155 -13.02 8.92 -5.99
CA LEU A 155 -12.02 7.86 -6.15
C LEU A 155 -12.57 6.44 -5.95
N LEU A 156 -13.84 6.28 -5.57
CA LEU A 156 -14.42 4.94 -5.33
C LEU A 156 -14.29 4.01 -6.53
N HIS A 157 -14.47 4.53 -7.75
CA HIS A 157 -14.32 3.77 -8.99
C HIS A 157 -12.90 3.19 -9.16
N LEU A 158 -11.88 3.92 -8.73
CA LEU A 158 -10.49 3.48 -8.71
C LEU A 158 -10.28 2.35 -7.70
N GLY A 159 -10.88 2.48 -6.51
CA GLY A 159 -10.92 1.42 -5.50
C GLY A 159 -11.54 0.12 -6.03
N THR A 160 -12.72 0.21 -6.64
CA THR A 160 -13.46 -0.94 -7.20
C THR A 160 -12.66 -1.63 -8.31
N LYS A 161 -12.14 -0.86 -9.29
CA LYS A 161 -11.31 -1.38 -10.39
C LYS A 161 -10.19 -2.29 -9.89
N TYR A 162 -9.45 -1.86 -8.87
CA TYR A 162 -8.31 -2.63 -8.39
C TYR A 162 -8.67 -3.69 -7.34
N ALA A 163 -9.79 -3.56 -6.63
CA ALA A 163 -10.30 -4.62 -5.74
C ALA A 163 -10.67 -5.89 -6.53
N GLU A 164 -11.14 -5.76 -7.77
CA GLU A 164 -11.40 -6.90 -8.66
C GLU A 164 -10.11 -7.58 -9.15
N LEU A 165 -9.06 -6.79 -9.37
CA LEU A 165 -7.79 -7.27 -9.93
C LEU A 165 -6.80 -7.76 -8.86
N LEU A 166 -6.84 -7.19 -7.66
CA LEU A 166 -5.97 -7.47 -6.52
C LEU A 166 -6.84 -7.86 -5.32
N PRO A 167 -7.08 -9.17 -5.11
CA PRO A 167 -8.06 -9.64 -4.14
C PRO A 167 -7.66 -9.28 -2.71
N TRP A 168 -8.65 -9.17 -1.84
CA TRP A 168 -8.46 -8.87 -0.42
C TRP A 168 -7.48 -9.84 0.26
N GLY A 169 -6.53 -9.31 1.03
CA GLY A 169 -5.45 -10.08 1.66
C GLY A 169 -5.86 -10.94 2.88
N GLY A 170 -7.16 -11.05 3.16
CA GLY A 170 -7.72 -11.72 4.34
C GLY A 170 -7.55 -10.91 5.62
N LYS A 171 -7.62 -11.57 6.78
CA LYS A 171 -7.50 -10.90 8.09
C LYS A 171 -6.24 -10.04 8.23
N LEU A 172 -6.41 -8.86 8.83
CA LEU A 172 -5.36 -7.90 9.16
C LEU A 172 -5.49 -7.40 10.60
N THR A 173 -4.45 -6.71 11.11
CA THR A 173 -4.49 -6.04 12.41
C THR A 173 -5.66 -5.06 12.47
N SER A 174 -6.58 -5.24 13.42
CA SER A 174 -7.84 -4.48 13.44
C SER A 174 -7.62 -2.97 13.59
N GLU A 175 -6.64 -2.57 14.38
CA GLU A 175 -6.28 -1.17 14.61
C GLU A 175 -5.71 -0.48 13.36
N SER A 176 -5.16 -1.23 12.39
CA SER A 176 -4.67 -0.67 11.12
C SER A 176 -5.78 -0.06 10.29
N LEU A 177 -7.03 -0.53 10.42
CA LEU A 177 -8.17 0.07 9.71
C LEU A 177 -8.47 1.51 10.12
N LYS A 178 -8.04 1.94 11.31
CA LYS A 178 -8.14 3.35 11.73
C LYS A 178 -7.37 4.31 10.80
N PHE A 179 -6.52 3.78 9.93
CA PHE A 179 -5.64 4.53 9.02
C PHE A 179 -5.81 4.15 7.56
N PHE A 180 -6.76 3.27 7.21
CA PHE A 180 -7.00 2.85 5.83
C PHE A 180 -8.23 3.54 5.24
N SER A 181 -8.13 3.91 3.97
CA SER A 181 -9.23 4.52 3.25
C SER A 181 -10.22 3.50 2.68
N PRO A 182 -11.40 3.94 2.22
CA PRO A 182 -12.33 3.07 1.51
C PRO A 182 -11.81 2.52 0.17
N ILE A 183 -10.70 3.06 -0.36
CA ILE A 183 -10.06 2.61 -1.59
C ILE A 183 -8.80 1.79 -1.35
N VAL A 184 -8.44 1.46 -0.10
CA VAL A 184 -7.21 0.70 0.19
C VAL A 184 -7.11 -0.60 -0.61
N ILE A 185 -5.92 -0.88 -1.14
CA ILE A 185 -5.53 -2.18 -1.67
C ILE A 185 -4.70 -2.87 -0.59
N TRP A 186 -5.37 -3.67 0.23
CA TRP A 186 -4.73 -4.68 1.07
C TRP A 186 -4.85 -6.03 0.37
N SER A 187 -3.74 -6.56 -0.13
CA SER A 187 -3.74 -7.76 -0.96
C SER A 187 -2.60 -8.70 -0.63
N LYS A 188 -2.86 -10.00 -0.76
CA LYS A 188 -1.85 -11.06 -0.75
C LYS A 188 -2.07 -11.95 -1.96
N PHE A 189 -1.04 -12.15 -2.76
CA PHE A 189 -1.15 -12.95 -3.99
C PHE A 189 0.17 -13.62 -4.35
N SER A 190 0.08 -14.66 -5.21
CA SER A 190 1.28 -15.27 -5.79
C SER A 190 1.96 -14.32 -6.77
N SER A 191 3.26 -14.16 -6.62
CA SER A 191 4.08 -13.29 -7.47
C SER A 191 4.16 -13.86 -8.89
N THR A 192 3.58 -13.14 -9.85
CA THR A 192 3.59 -13.46 -11.28
C THR A 192 3.78 -12.16 -12.04
N GLU A 193 4.32 -12.21 -13.26
CA GLU A 193 4.50 -11.04 -14.12
C GLU A 193 3.21 -10.22 -14.28
N SER A 194 2.09 -10.89 -14.63
CA SER A 194 0.79 -10.23 -14.75
C SER A 194 0.35 -9.52 -13.46
N LYS A 195 0.55 -10.13 -12.29
CA LYS A 195 0.21 -9.46 -11.00
C LYS A 195 1.14 -8.29 -10.70
N TYR A 196 2.41 -8.38 -11.09
CA TYR A 196 3.37 -7.28 -10.96
C TYR A 196 2.99 -6.10 -11.87
N ASP A 197 2.56 -6.34 -13.10
CA ASP A 197 2.10 -5.29 -14.02
C ASP A 197 0.79 -4.64 -13.58
N ILE A 198 -0.15 -5.44 -13.06
CA ILE A 198 -1.37 -4.93 -12.43
C ILE A 198 -1.02 -4.04 -11.22
N LEU A 199 -0.10 -4.50 -10.37
CA LEU A 199 0.35 -3.73 -9.21
C LEU A 199 1.02 -2.42 -9.62
N PHE A 200 1.87 -2.45 -10.64
CA PHE A 200 2.51 -1.24 -11.16
C PHE A 200 1.48 -0.26 -11.72
N SER A 201 0.49 -0.76 -12.47
CA SER A 201 -0.63 0.05 -12.95
C SER A 201 -1.44 0.66 -11.80
N ALA A 202 -1.72 -0.12 -10.76
CA ALA A 202 -2.40 0.36 -9.55
C ALA A 202 -1.61 1.48 -8.87
N PHE A 203 -0.31 1.30 -8.71
CA PHE A 203 0.56 2.32 -8.13
C PHE A 203 0.53 3.62 -8.94
N MET A 204 0.64 3.53 -10.27
CA MET A 204 0.58 4.71 -11.13
C MET A 204 -0.74 5.45 -10.99
N ASP A 205 -1.87 4.75 -11.10
CA ASP A 205 -3.20 5.36 -11.02
C ASP A 205 -3.45 6.00 -9.63
N TYR A 206 -3.08 5.32 -8.54
CA TYR A 206 -3.22 5.85 -7.18
C TYR A 206 -2.33 7.07 -6.96
N TYR A 207 -1.09 7.03 -7.44
CA TYR A 207 -0.16 8.14 -7.26
C TYR A 207 -0.59 9.38 -8.07
N LYS A 208 -1.07 9.18 -9.30
CA LYS A 208 -1.67 10.27 -10.10
C LYS A 208 -2.89 10.87 -9.42
N ALA A 209 -3.80 10.03 -8.89
CA ALA A 209 -4.94 10.51 -8.13
C ALA A 209 -4.51 11.34 -6.91
N TRP A 210 -3.47 10.92 -6.20
CA TRP A 210 -2.92 11.69 -5.07
C TRP A 210 -2.32 13.04 -5.51
N LEU A 211 -1.58 13.09 -6.63
CA LEU A 211 -1.05 14.32 -7.20
C LEU A 211 -2.18 15.29 -7.62
N GLU A 212 -3.28 14.77 -8.18
CA GLU A 212 -4.47 15.57 -8.48
C GLU A 212 -5.08 16.17 -7.21
N LEU A 213 -5.21 15.39 -6.12
CA LEU A 213 -5.66 15.91 -4.83
C LEU A 213 -4.73 17.01 -4.29
N MET A 214 -3.41 16.82 -4.41
CA MET A 214 -2.40 17.81 -4.01
C MET A 214 -2.56 19.12 -4.79
N ASN A 215 -2.79 19.06 -6.11
CA ASN A 215 -2.97 20.25 -6.94
C ASN A 215 -4.25 21.00 -6.57
N ASN A 216 -5.34 20.27 -6.33
CA ASN A 216 -6.67 20.83 -6.10
C ASN A 216 -6.93 21.28 -4.65
N THR A 217 -6.08 20.88 -3.70
CA THR A 217 -6.24 21.27 -2.28
C THR A 217 -5.65 22.65 -2.03
N GLY A 218 -6.50 23.56 -1.54
CA GLY A 218 -6.10 24.88 -1.06
C GLY A 218 -5.38 24.81 0.28
N GLU A 219 -4.61 25.85 0.59
CA GLU A 219 -3.90 26.00 1.86
C GLU A 219 -4.89 26.32 2.99
N GLU A 220 -4.79 25.59 4.10
CA GLU A 220 -5.46 25.92 5.35
C GLU A 220 -4.69 27.02 6.07
N THR A 221 -5.40 28.05 6.53
CA THR A 221 -4.80 29.24 7.19
C THR A 221 -5.34 29.44 8.60
N ILE A 222 -6.34 28.67 9.01
CA ILE A 222 -6.97 28.74 10.32
C ILE A 222 -6.12 27.98 11.35
N PRO A 223 -5.49 28.64 12.34
CA PRO A 223 -4.52 27.99 13.23
C PRO A 223 -5.07 26.77 14.01
N PRO A 224 -6.30 26.79 14.54
CA PRO A 224 -6.89 25.59 15.15
C PRO A 224 -6.96 24.38 14.19
N GLN A 225 -7.27 24.60 12.92
CA GLN A 225 -7.35 23.52 11.93
C GLN A 225 -5.97 22.99 11.55
N LEU A 226 -4.97 23.87 11.46
CA LEU A 226 -3.56 23.49 11.28
C LEU A 226 -3.07 22.60 12.42
N MET A 227 -3.42 22.92 13.67
CA MET A 227 -3.09 22.08 14.82
C MET A 227 -3.73 20.69 14.71
N VAL A 228 -5.00 20.63 14.29
CA VAL A 228 -5.72 19.35 14.08
C VAL A 228 -5.06 18.52 12.98
N ASN A 229 -4.70 19.12 11.84
CA ASN A 229 -4.00 18.42 10.75
C ASN A 229 -2.62 17.91 11.18
N ARG A 230 -1.84 18.76 11.86
CA ARG A 230 -0.53 18.40 12.39
C ARG A 230 -0.62 17.26 13.39
N GLU A 231 -1.57 17.33 14.32
CA GLU A 231 -1.79 16.27 15.33
C GLU A 231 -2.22 14.96 14.68
N ALA A 232 -3.10 15.01 13.68
CA ALA A 232 -3.54 13.82 12.95
C ALA A 232 -2.37 13.13 12.23
N GLN A 233 -1.50 13.91 11.57
CA GLN A 233 -0.30 13.37 10.95
C GLN A 233 0.67 12.78 11.99
N HIS A 234 0.90 13.50 13.09
CA HIS A 234 1.75 13.03 14.19
C HIS A 234 1.24 11.72 14.82
N ARG A 235 -0.08 11.58 15.00
CA ARG A 235 -0.71 10.34 15.46
C ARG A 235 -0.48 9.17 14.49
N TYR A 236 -0.59 9.41 13.18
CA TYR A 236 -0.30 8.41 12.17
C TYR A 236 1.17 7.96 12.21
N LEU A 237 2.11 8.92 12.26
CA LEU A 237 3.54 8.61 12.33
C LEU A 237 3.88 7.85 13.61
N SER A 238 3.31 8.26 14.76
CA SER A 238 3.46 7.57 16.04
C SER A 238 2.99 6.12 15.98
N TRP A 239 1.83 5.88 15.35
CA TRP A 239 1.31 4.53 15.16
C TRP A 239 2.25 3.65 14.33
N ARG A 240 2.67 4.16 13.16
CA ARG A 240 3.52 3.42 12.24
C ARG A 240 4.92 3.17 12.85
N ALA A 241 5.55 4.18 13.43
CA ALA A 241 6.87 4.07 14.05
C ALA A 241 6.93 3.07 15.22
N GLU A 242 5.79 2.75 15.84
CA GLU A 242 5.72 1.76 16.91
C GLU A 242 5.27 0.37 16.41
N LYS A 243 4.27 0.31 15.52
CA LYS A 243 3.53 -0.94 15.21
C LYS A 243 3.69 -1.47 13.78
N ASP A 244 4.44 -0.79 12.91
CA ASP A 244 4.62 -1.22 11.53
C ASP A 244 5.24 -2.64 11.44
N PRO A 245 4.71 -3.51 10.57
CA PRO A 245 5.19 -4.88 10.46
C PRO A 245 6.62 -5.02 9.93
N GLY A 246 7.13 -4.04 9.20
CA GLY A 246 8.44 -4.07 8.55
C GLY A 246 9.62 -3.96 9.51
N HIS A 247 9.41 -3.49 10.75
CA HIS A 247 10.49 -3.25 11.72
C HIS A 247 11.30 -4.51 12.04
N HIS A 248 10.66 -5.69 12.07
CA HIS A 248 11.38 -6.93 12.33
C HIS A 248 12.38 -7.27 11.22
N LEU A 249 12.01 -7.03 9.96
CA LEU A 249 12.91 -7.24 8.82
C LEU A 249 14.10 -6.27 8.89
N LEU A 250 13.85 -4.98 9.13
CA LEU A 250 14.93 -4.00 9.26
C LEU A 250 15.92 -4.38 10.36
N ARG A 251 15.43 -4.72 11.55
CA ARG A 251 16.32 -5.16 12.65
C ARG A 251 17.18 -6.35 12.29
N LYS A 252 16.64 -7.31 11.54
CA LYS A 252 17.39 -8.47 11.06
C LYS A 252 18.47 -8.08 10.04
N LEU A 253 18.17 -7.12 9.15
CA LEU A 253 19.07 -6.71 8.08
C LEU A 253 20.18 -5.78 8.55
N ILE A 254 19.88 -4.81 9.42
CA ILE A 254 20.77 -3.69 9.75
C ILE A 254 21.00 -3.51 11.27
N GLY A 255 20.48 -4.41 12.09
CA GLY A 255 20.64 -4.36 13.55
C GLY A 255 19.65 -3.41 14.24
N GLU A 256 19.51 -3.55 15.56
CA GLU A 256 18.51 -2.84 16.37
C GLU A 256 18.67 -1.31 16.33
N THR A 257 19.88 -0.81 16.57
CA THR A 257 20.16 0.63 16.67
C THR A 257 19.87 1.35 15.34
N LEU A 258 20.38 0.81 14.23
CA LEU A 258 20.21 1.44 12.93
C LEU A 258 18.78 1.27 12.40
N ALA A 259 18.12 0.14 12.67
CA ALA A 259 16.70 -0.02 12.35
C ALA A 259 15.83 1.01 13.09
N LYS A 260 16.11 1.28 14.38
CA LYS A 260 15.42 2.35 15.13
C LYS A 260 15.65 3.73 14.52
N ASP A 261 16.88 4.05 14.12
CA ASP A 261 17.20 5.31 13.45
C ASP A 261 16.46 5.43 12.10
N VAL A 262 16.49 4.41 11.24
CA VAL A 262 15.78 4.40 9.95
C VAL A 262 14.27 4.52 10.14
N VAL A 263 13.70 3.83 11.13
CA VAL A 263 12.25 3.90 11.39
C VAL A 263 11.83 5.30 11.84
N ARG A 264 12.50 5.87 12.85
CA ARG A 264 12.07 7.13 13.45
C ARG A 264 12.52 8.36 12.67
N ASN A 265 13.77 8.36 12.22
CA ASN A 265 14.42 9.54 11.64
C ASN A 265 14.35 9.57 10.11
N PHE A 266 13.83 8.52 9.46
CA PHE A 266 13.65 8.48 8.00
C PHE A 266 12.22 8.08 7.59
N LEU A 267 11.80 6.84 7.85
CA LEU A 267 10.51 6.31 7.38
C LEU A 267 9.31 7.10 7.94
N PHE A 268 9.39 7.47 9.21
CA PHE A 268 8.36 8.21 9.93
C PHE A 268 8.89 9.51 10.54
N HIS A 269 9.86 10.14 9.87
CA HIS A 269 10.37 11.46 10.24
C HIS A 269 9.22 12.45 10.38
N GLY A 270 9.19 13.20 11.47
CA GLY A 270 8.05 13.96 11.97
C GLY A 270 7.47 13.43 13.28
N VAL A 271 7.80 12.19 13.69
CA VAL A 271 7.31 11.59 14.94
C VAL A 271 7.88 12.28 16.18
N ASP A 272 9.05 12.92 16.09
CA ASP A 272 9.68 13.64 17.20
C ASP A 272 9.57 15.17 17.03
N GLU A 273 9.14 15.64 15.85
CA GLU A 273 9.11 17.06 15.47
C GLU A 273 7.69 17.66 15.39
N LEU A 274 6.68 16.88 14.97
CA LEU A 274 5.33 17.41 14.74
C LEU A 274 4.49 17.54 16.01
N GLY A 275 4.86 16.86 17.09
CA GLY A 275 4.13 16.89 18.35
C GLY A 275 4.91 16.30 19.52
N SER A 276 4.36 16.45 20.72
CA SER A 276 4.98 15.97 21.98
C SER A 276 4.24 14.80 22.65
N LYS A 277 3.05 14.45 22.14
CA LYS A 277 2.27 13.29 22.62
C LYS A 277 3.02 11.99 22.33
N LYS A 278 3.11 11.12 23.33
CA LYS A 278 3.71 9.79 23.19
C LYS A 278 2.70 8.80 22.59
N PHE A 279 3.18 7.63 22.20
CA PHE A 279 2.33 6.56 21.66
C PHE A 279 1.14 6.22 22.58
N LEU A 280 1.36 6.11 23.89
CA LEU A 280 0.30 5.78 24.87
C LEU A 280 -0.71 6.91 25.09
N ASP A 281 -0.37 8.16 24.73
CA ASP A 281 -1.34 9.27 24.78
C ASP A 281 -2.39 9.13 23.66
N TYR A 282 -2.00 8.55 22.51
CA TYR A 282 -2.90 8.29 21.38
C TYR A 282 -3.57 6.91 21.44
N PHE A 283 -2.89 5.92 21.99
CA PHE A 283 -3.30 4.52 22.00
C PHE A 283 -3.19 3.92 23.41
N PRO A 284 -3.95 4.44 24.39
CA PRO A 284 -3.88 4.01 25.78
C PRO A 284 -4.24 2.53 25.96
N GLU A 285 -4.96 1.92 25.01
CA GLU A 285 -5.27 0.49 25.01
C GLU A 285 -4.03 -0.42 24.96
N TYR A 286 -2.85 0.12 24.62
CA TYR A 286 -1.57 -0.58 24.64
C TYR A 286 -0.77 -0.40 25.94
N CYS A 287 -1.29 0.31 26.94
CA CYS A 287 -0.58 0.49 28.21
C CYS A 287 -0.53 -0.83 29.00
N CYS A 288 0.66 -1.28 29.36
CA CYS A 288 0.87 -2.37 30.32
C CYS A 288 0.71 -1.86 31.76
N GLU A 289 0.55 -2.77 32.72
CA GLU A 289 0.43 -2.42 34.15
C GLU A 289 1.66 -1.66 34.69
N ASP A 290 2.84 -1.90 34.12
CA ASP A 290 4.10 -1.22 34.45
C ASP A 290 4.31 0.12 33.72
N GLY A 291 3.31 0.57 32.94
CA GLY A 291 3.37 1.80 32.15
C GLY A 291 4.16 1.68 30.84
N THR A 292 4.64 0.49 30.47
CA THR A 292 5.31 0.26 29.19
C THR A 292 4.32 0.02 28.04
N ILE A 293 4.81 0.07 26.80
CA ILE A 293 4.01 -0.23 25.61
C ILE A 293 3.91 -1.74 25.42
N ASN A 294 2.70 -2.26 25.31
CA ASN A 294 2.44 -3.66 25.04
C ASN A 294 3.09 -4.10 23.72
N THR A 295 3.86 -5.19 23.75
CA THR A 295 4.62 -5.68 22.59
C THR A 295 3.75 -6.33 21.52
N LYS A 296 2.47 -6.64 21.83
CA LYS A 296 1.51 -7.10 20.82
C LYS A 296 1.38 -6.04 19.71
N ARG A 297 1.25 -6.53 18.47
CA ARG A 297 0.93 -5.67 17.33
C ARG A 297 -0.52 -5.17 17.40
N SER A 298 -1.41 -6.02 17.91
CA SER A 298 -2.85 -5.78 17.95
C SER A 298 -3.38 -6.20 19.31
N MET A 299 -4.12 -5.32 19.95
CA MET A 299 -4.85 -5.62 21.19
C MET A 299 -6.17 -6.31 20.88
N ALA A 300 -6.85 -5.89 19.81
CA ALA A 300 -8.10 -6.51 19.34
C ALA A 300 -7.87 -7.83 18.55
N GLY A 301 -6.65 -8.08 18.09
CA GLY A 301 -6.32 -9.20 17.21
C GLY A 301 -6.62 -8.92 15.74
N LYS A 302 -6.40 -9.93 14.89
CA LYS A 302 -6.65 -9.81 13.46
C LYS A 302 -8.13 -10.08 13.14
N SER A 303 -8.74 -9.19 12.36
CA SER A 303 -10.14 -9.28 11.92
C SER A 303 -10.26 -8.94 10.42
N TYR A 304 -11.50 -8.87 9.93
CA TYR A 304 -11.88 -8.49 8.56
C TYR A 304 -11.36 -9.47 7.50
N GLU A 305 -11.91 -10.69 7.53
CA GLU A 305 -11.63 -11.72 6.50
C GLU A 305 -12.07 -11.25 5.10
N HIS A 306 -13.08 -10.39 5.03
CA HIS A 306 -13.54 -9.73 3.80
C HIS A 306 -13.29 -8.22 3.85
N ARG A 307 -13.33 -7.57 2.68
CA ARG A 307 -13.19 -6.12 2.55
C ARG A 307 -14.26 -5.42 3.40
N PRO A 308 -13.90 -4.55 4.36
CA PRO A 308 -14.85 -3.95 5.30
C PRO A 308 -15.49 -2.64 4.79
N TRP A 309 -15.49 -2.40 3.47
CA TRP A 309 -16.14 -1.26 2.83
C TRP A 309 -17.07 -1.73 1.71
N ASP A 310 -18.23 -1.10 1.60
CA ASP A 310 -19.15 -1.32 0.47
C ASP A 310 -18.73 -0.51 -0.78
N GLU A 311 -19.46 -0.67 -1.89
CA GLU A 311 -19.20 0.03 -3.15
C GLU A 311 -19.37 1.56 -3.06
N ARG A 312 -20.05 2.05 -2.02
CA ARG A 312 -20.20 3.49 -1.73
C ARG A 312 -19.11 4.00 -0.79
N GLY A 313 -18.17 3.14 -0.38
CA GLY A 313 -17.11 3.45 0.56
C GLY A 313 -17.60 3.58 2.02
N GLU A 314 -18.79 3.08 2.34
CA GLU A 314 -19.29 3.01 3.72
C GLU A 314 -18.63 1.84 4.45
N PHE A 315 -18.25 2.06 5.70
CA PHE A 315 -17.68 1.01 6.52
C PHE A 315 -18.76 0.03 6.98
N ILE A 316 -18.57 -1.25 6.66
CA ILE A 316 -19.49 -2.35 6.97
C ILE A 316 -18.80 -3.45 7.80
N GLY A 317 -17.61 -3.17 8.33
CA GLY A 317 -16.80 -4.15 9.05
C GLY A 317 -17.43 -4.67 10.35
N ASP A 318 -18.29 -3.90 11.01
CA ASP A 318 -19.00 -4.34 12.22
C ASP A 318 -20.16 -5.29 11.93
N THR A 319 -20.78 -5.16 10.76
CA THR A 319 -21.86 -6.05 10.30
C THR A 319 -21.36 -7.40 9.78
N ILE A 320 -20.06 -7.53 9.45
CA ILE A 320 -19.45 -8.75 8.88
C ILE A 320 -18.72 -9.57 9.97
N LYS A 321 -18.90 -9.26 11.27
CA LYS A 321 -18.24 -9.98 12.39
C LYS A 321 -18.76 -11.42 12.64
N THR A 322 -19.62 -11.96 11.77
CA THR A 322 -20.15 -13.34 11.85
C THR A 322 -19.26 -14.35 11.14
#